data_AF-A0A645FWK3-F1
#
_entry.id   AF-A0A645FWK3-F1
#
_cell.length_a   1.000
_cell.length_b   1.000
_cell.length_c   1.000
_cell.angle_alpha   90.00
_cell.angle_beta   90.00
_cell.angle_gamma   90.00
#
_symmetry.space_group_name_H-M   'P 1'
#
loop_
_entity.id
_entity.type
_entity.pdbx_description
1 polymer ?
#
loop_
_entity_poly.entity_id
_entity_poly.type
_entity_poly.pdbx_seq_one_letter_code
_entity_poly.pdbx_strand_id
1 'polypeptide(L)'
;MEQGPILDAIKKLGGNPIAIPRISFADLRERHRGISHHAITIFNEIVNVNVNIPITIYDKEKFDYIKKQVKDNKLFDKHNIIYIDNNKCKGDLDYFNLRVRSMGRNYEQDKEFFDAASTAAYYLMEVCDDNKGNYCK
;
A
#
# COMPACT_ATOMS: atom_id res chain seq x y z
N MET A 1 1.85 3.49 14.40
CA MET A 1 1.65 2.36 15.34
C MET A 1 0.20 1.87 15.31
N GLU A 2 -0.80 2.75 15.19
CA GLU A 2 -2.22 2.36 15.20
C GLU A 2 -2.66 1.40 14.09
N GLN A 3 -2.02 1.44 12.92
CA GLN A 3 -2.36 0.56 11.79
C GLN A 3 -2.27 -0.93 12.14
N GLY A 4 -1.34 -1.34 13.01
CA GLY A 4 -1.14 -2.74 13.37
C GLY A 4 -2.35 -3.36 14.08
N PRO A 5 -2.74 -2.83 15.26
CA PRO A 5 -3.92 -3.32 15.99
C PRO A 5 -5.21 -3.26 15.18
N ILE A 6 -5.37 -2.28 14.29
CA ILE A 6 -6.53 -2.17 13.40
C ILE A 6 -6.58 -3.35 12.42
N LEU A 7 -5.46 -3.70 11.79
CA LEU A 7 -5.38 -4.85 10.87
C LEU A 7 -5.68 -6.18 11.58
N ASP A 8 -5.14 -6.35 12.79
CA ASP A 8 -5.43 -7.51 13.64
C ASP A 8 -6.93 -7.58 13.99
N ALA A 9 -7.54 -6.44 14.34
CA ALA A 9 -8.96 -6.37 14.66
C ALA A 9 -9.84 -6.70 13.46
N ILE A 10 -9.54 -6.19 12.26
CA ILE A 10 -10.27 -6.51 11.02
C ILE A 10 -10.30 -8.02 10.80
N LYS A 11 -9.14 -8.70 10.90
CA LYS A 11 -9.08 -10.15 10.73
C LYS A 11 -9.86 -10.90 11.80
N LYS A 12 -9.74 -10.48 13.07
CA LYS A 12 -10.47 -11.08 14.20
C LYS A 12 -11.99 -10.96 14.06
N LEU A 13 -12.47 -9.90 13.43
CA LEU A 13 -13.89 -9.67 13.13
C LEU A 13 -14.35 -10.37 11.83
N GLY A 14 -13.51 -11.22 11.22
CA GLY A 14 -13.85 -11.96 10.00
C GLY A 14 -13.68 -11.18 8.70
N GLY A 15 -13.12 -9.97 8.76
CA GLY A 15 -12.84 -9.14 7.58
C GLY A 15 -11.56 -9.56 6.84
N ASN A 16 -11.35 -8.95 5.68
CA ASN A 16 -10.14 -9.10 4.88
C ASN A 16 -9.22 -7.88 5.04
N PRO A 17 -8.16 -7.95 5.87
CA PRO A 17 -7.29 -6.80 6.10
C PRO A 17 -6.48 -6.46 4.85
N ILE A 18 -6.57 -5.19 4.43
CA ILE A 18 -5.78 -4.60 3.34
C ILE A 18 -5.01 -3.42 3.93
N ALA A 19 -3.69 -3.46 3.85
CA ALA A 19 -2.84 -2.38 4.32
C ALA A 19 -2.36 -1.51 3.16
N ILE A 20 -2.37 -0.20 3.39
CA ILE A 20 -1.72 0.77 2.51
C ILE A 20 -0.30 0.98 3.04
N PRO A 21 0.74 0.50 2.34
CA PRO A 21 2.11 0.79 2.74
C PRO A 21 2.42 2.25 2.43
N ARG A 22 3.02 2.96 3.38
CA ARG A 22 3.58 4.29 3.08
C ARG A 22 4.86 4.11 2.25
N ILE A 23 4.81 4.54 0.99
CA ILE A 23 5.93 4.51 0.05
C ILE A 23 6.28 5.95 -0.35
N SER A 24 7.57 6.28 -0.43
CA SER A 24 8.03 7.59 -0.91
C SER A 24 9.46 7.48 -1.42
N PHE A 25 9.81 8.23 -2.47
CA PHE A 25 11.20 8.38 -2.94
C PHE A 25 11.67 9.84 -2.94
N ALA A 26 10.83 10.74 -2.44
CA ALA A 26 11.09 12.18 -2.52
C ALA A 26 12.09 12.70 -1.48
N ASP A 27 12.52 11.88 -0.52
CA ASP A 27 13.65 12.19 0.36
C ASP A 27 14.96 11.63 -0.23
N LEU A 28 16.00 12.47 -0.26
CA LEU A 28 17.30 12.09 -0.82
C LEU A 28 18.05 11.06 0.04
N ARG A 29 17.75 10.98 1.35
CA ARG A 29 18.41 10.03 2.26
C ARG A 29 17.92 8.62 1.99
N GLU A 30 18.84 7.69 1.74
CA GLU A 30 18.51 6.31 1.33
C GLU A 30 17.53 5.61 2.27
N ARG A 31 17.69 5.78 3.59
CA ARG A 31 16.79 5.20 4.62
C ARG A 31 15.34 5.69 4.57
N HIS A 32 15.05 6.75 3.83
CA HIS A 32 13.71 7.32 3.69
C HIS A 32 13.09 7.03 2.32
N ARG A 33 13.77 6.25 1.46
CA ARG A 33 13.27 5.83 0.15
C ARG A 33 12.51 4.51 0.25
N GLY A 34 11.57 4.30 -0.68
CA GLY A 34 10.75 3.09 -0.76
C GLY A 34 9.71 2.99 0.35
N ILE A 35 9.46 1.77 0.83
CA ILE A 35 8.57 1.50 1.96
C ILE A 35 9.19 2.11 3.22
N SER A 36 8.42 2.96 3.91
CA SER A 36 8.91 3.61 5.12
C SER A 36 9.26 2.60 6.21
N HIS A 37 10.32 2.88 6.98
CA HIS A 37 10.75 2.02 8.08
C HIS A 37 9.63 1.76 9.10
N HIS A 38 8.81 2.78 9.39
CA HIS A 38 7.66 2.61 10.28
C HIS A 38 6.62 1.63 9.73
N ALA A 39 6.35 1.63 8.42
CA ALA A 39 5.44 0.66 7.82
C ALA A 39 6.01 -0.76 7.92
N ILE A 40 7.31 -0.93 7.65
CA ILE A 40 8.01 -2.21 7.81
C ILE A 40 7.92 -2.71 9.25
N THR A 41 8.20 -1.86 10.25
CA THR A 41 8.09 -2.23 11.67
C THR A 41 6.67 -2.64 12.03
N ILE A 42 5.65 -1.93 11.53
CA ILE A 42 4.25 -2.30 11.78
C ILE A 42 3.96 -3.70 11.24
N PHE A 43 4.34 -3.98 10.00
CA PHE A 43 4.11 -5.28 9.37
C PHE A 43 4.86 -6.41 10.08
N ASN A 44 6.14 -6.20 10.41
CA ASN A 44 6.94 -7.25 11.03
C ASN A 44 6.68 -7.48 12.52
N GLU A 45 6.56 -6.42 13.31
CA GLU A 45 6.62 -6.52 14.77
C GLU A 45 5.25 -6.35 15.44
N ILE A 46 4.29 -5.73 14.76
CA ILE A 46 3.01 -5.33 15.38
C ILE A 46 1.84 -6.16 14.84
N VAL A 47 1.76 -6.35 13.53
CA VAL A 47 0.69 -7.14 12.90
C VAL A 47 0.93 -8.62 13.16
N ASN A 48 -0.07 -9.30 13.74
CA ASN A 48 0.01 -10.72 14.10
C ASN A 48 -0.77 -11.63 13.15
N VAL A 49 -1.46 -11.04 12.17
CA VAL A 49 -2.26 -11.76 11.18
C VAL A 49 -1.68 -11.59 9.78
N ASN A 50 -2.03 -12.51 8.89
CA ASN A 50 -1.74 -12.32 7.48
C ASN A 50 -2.61 -11.18 6.92
N VAL A 51 -1.98 -10.28 6.15
CA VAL A 51 -2.57 -9.05 5.61
C VAL A 51 -2.23 -8.94 4.14
N ASN A 52 -3.15 -8.42 3.34
CA ASN A 52 -2.88 -8.11 1.94
C ASN A 52 -2.24 -6.72 1.84
N ILE A 53 -1.10 -6.64 1.17
CA ILE A 53 -0.33 -5.41 0.99
C ILE A 53 -0.16 -5.16 -0.51
N PRO A 54 -1.10 -4.44 -1.14
CA PRO A 54 -0.97 -4.03 -2.53
C PRO A 54 0.16 -3.01 -2.71
N ILE A 55 0.99 -3.20 -3.72
CA ILE A 55 2.13 -2.36 -4.04
C ILE A 55 2.11 -2.07 -5.55
N THR A 56 2.15 -0.79 -5.91
CA THR A 56 2.26 -0.38 -7.31
C THR A 56 3.57 -0.85 -7.93
N ILE A 57 3.52 -1.34 -9.16
CA ILE A 57 4.71 -1.57 -9.98
C ILE A 57 5.19 -0.21 -10.50
N TYR A 58 6.37 0.21 -10.05
CA TYR A 58 7.00 1.47 -10.47
C TYR A 58 8.02 1.23 -11.59
N ASP A 59 8.76 2.29 -11.96
CA ASP A 59 9.95 2.13 -12.79
C ASP A 59 10.94 1.14 -12.17
N LYS A 60 11.76 0.52 -13.02
CA LYS A 60 12.60 -0.63 -12.66
C LYS A 60 13.45 -0.38 -11.42
N GLU A 61 14.07 0.80 -11.30
CA GLU A 61 14.95 1.12 -10.18
C GLU A 61 14.18 1.17 -8.85
N LYS A 62 13.07 1.92 -8.82
CA LYS A 62 12.21 2.02 -7.62
C LYS A 62 11.58 0.68 -7.26
N PHE A 63 11.14 -0.07 -8.27
CA PHE A 63 10.50 -1.35 -8.05
C PHE A 63 11.49 -2.41 -7.55
N ASP A 64 12.71 -2.45 -8.09
CA ASP A 64 13.78 -3.32 -7.60
C ASP A 64 14.17 -2.95 -6.15
N TYR A 65 14.20 -1.66 -5.82
CA TYR A 65 14.43 -1.20 -4.45
C TYR A 65 13.33 -1.68 -3.49
N ILE A 66 12.05 -1.53 -3.85
CA ILE A 66 10.93 -2.00 -3.02
C ILE A 66 10.97 -3.53 -2.87
N LYS A 67 11.17 -4.29 -3.95
CA LYS A 67 11.30 -5.75 -3.88
C LYS A 67 12.43 -6.18 -2.95
N LYS A 68 13.56 -5.47 -2.97
CA LYS A 68 14.67 -5.70 -2.04
C LYS A 68 14.24 -5.43 -0.60
N GLN A 69 13.53 -4.34 -0.30
CA GLN A 69 13.01 -4.09 1.05
C GLN A 69 12.04 -5.18 1.51
N VAL A 70 11.11 -5.61 0.65
CA VAL A 70 10.17 -6.69 0.96
C VAL A 70 10.90 -7.99 1.28
N LYS A 71 11.93 -8.34 0.48
CA LYS A 71 12.76 -9.54 0.67
C LYS A 71 13.62 -9.46 1.94
N ASP A 72 14.37 -8.38 2.12
CA ASP A 72 15.30 -8.21 3.24
C ASP A 72 14.56 -8.22 4.59
N ASN A 73 13.31 -7.74 4.60
CA ASN A 73 12.45 -7.72 5.78
C ASN A 73 11.52 -8.93 5.89
N LYS A 74 11.65 -9.93 5.00
CA LYS A 74 10.87 -11.19 5.02
C LYS A 74 9.35 -10.99 5.05
N LEU A 75 8.85 -9.93 4.42
CA LEU A 75 7.42 -9.60 4.49
C LEU A 75 6.54 -10.68 3.84
N PHE A 76 7.05 -11.41 2.85
CA PHE A 76 6.37 -12.54 2.21
C PHE A 76 6.10 -13.71 3.16
N ASP A 77 6.89 -13.86 4.23
CA ASP A 77 6.72 -14.96 5.18
C ASP A 77 5.48 -14.74 6.07
N LYS A 78 5.02 -13.49 6.19
CA LYS A 78 3.91 -13.09 7.08
C LYS A 78 2.68 -12.57 6.33
N HIS A 79 2.88 -11.91 5.19
CA HIS A 79 1.83 -11.15 4.50
C HIS A 79 1.74 -11.51 3.01
N ASN A 80 0.59 -11.22 2.42
CA ASN A 80 0.39 -11.38 0.98
C ASN A 80 0.81 -10.07 0.32
N ILE A 81 1.94 -10.06 -0.37
CA ILE A 81 2.37 -8.88 -1.13
C ILE A 81 1.84 -9.02 -2.56
N ILE A 82 1.01 -8.08 -2.99
CA ILE A 82 0.38 -8.09 -4.32
C ILE A 82 0.95 -6.95 -5.14
N TYR A 83 1.63 -7.25 -6.24
CA TYR A 83 2.15 -6.25 -7.14
C TYR A 83 1.14 -5.94 -8.24
N ILE A 84 0.76 -4.68 -8.39
CA ILE A 84 -0.28 -4.23 -9.31
C ILE A 84 0.28 -3.14 -10.21
N ASP A 85 0.08 -3.28 -11.52
CA ASP A 85 0.33 -2.20 -12.48
C ASP A 85 -0.84 -1.21 -12.43
N ASN A 86 -0.68 -0.15 -11.63
CA ASN A 86 -1.68 0.89 -11.50
C ASN A 86 -1.10 2.25 -11.92
N ASN A 87 -1.63 2.78 -13.02
CA ASN A 87 -1.28 4.07 -13.59
C ASN A 87 -2.45 5.08 -13.58
N LYS A 88 -3.50 4.80 -12.78
CA LYS A 88 -4.75 5.57 -12.81
C LYS A 88 -4.79 6.75 -11.84
N CYS A 89 -3.99 6.71 -10.78
CA CYS A 89 -4.06 7.67 -9.67
C CYS A 89 -4.12 9.14 -10.13
N LYS A 90 -3.19 9.58 -10.99
CA LYS A 90 -3.20 10.96 -11.50
C LYS A 90 -4.47 11.30 -12.28
N GLY A 91 -4.90 10.39 -13.16
CA GLY A 91 -6.11 10.57 -13.95
C GLY A 91 -7.37 10.67 -13.07
N ASP A 92 -7.44 9.86 -12.01
CA ASP A 92 -8.55 9.91 -11.05
C ASP A 92 -8.55 11.23 -10.28
N LEU A 93 -7.39 11.67 -9.80
CA LEU A 93 -7.25 12.95 -9.10
C LEU A 93 -7.69 14.13 -9.99
N ASP A 94 -7.28 14.13 -11.25
CA ASP A 94 -7.65 15.16 -12.22
C ASP A 94 -9.15 15.12 -12.53
N TYR A 95 -9.71 13.93 -12.76
CA TYR A 95 -11.15 13.73 -13.05
C TYR A 95 -12.05 14.27 -11.93
N PHE A 96 -11.69 13.98 -10.67
CA PHE A 96 -12.43 14.47 -9.51
C PHE A 96 -12.00 15.88 -9.04
N ASN A 97 -11.07 16.53 -9.76
CA ASN A 97 -10.49 17.83 -9.41
C ASN A 97 -9.96 17.89 -7.96
N LEU A 98 -9.32 16.80 -7.51
CA LEU A 98 -8.79 16.64 -6.16
C LEU A 98 -7.35 17.13 -6.07
N ARG A 99 -7.15 18.18 -5.26
CA ARG A 99 -5.82 18.70 -4.95
C ARG A 99 -5.30 18.08 -3.66
N VAL A 100 -4.55 16.99 -3.80
CA VAL A 100 -4.00 16.24 -2.67
C VAL A 100 -2.62 16.73 -2.25
N ARG A 101 -2.37 16.74 -0.94
CA ARG A 101 -1.08 17.05 -0.34
C ARG A 101 -0.81 16.14 0.86
N SER A 102 0.45 15.75 1.03
CA SER A 102 0.93 14.99 2.18
C SER A 102 2.31 15.49 2.58
N MET A 103 2.49 15.84 3.85
CA MET A 103 3.76 16.36 4.38
C MET A 103 4.34 17.52 3.54
N GLY A 104 3.47 18.45 3.12
CA GLY A 104 3.86 19.61 2.31
C GLY A 104 4.09 19.34 0.82
N ARG A 105 4.02 18.08 0.37
CA ARG A 105 4.25 17.65 -1.02
C ARG A 105 2.95 17.32 -1.74
N ASN A 106 2.84 17.68 -3.02
CA ASN A 106 1.73 17.31 -3.90
C ASN A 106 2.02 15.99 -4.65
N TYR A 107 1.11 15.58 -5.54
CA TYR A 107 1.26 14.36 -6.34
C TYR A 107 2.57 14.33 -7.14
N GLU A 108 2.90 15.39 -7.90
CA GLU A 108 4.12 15.43 -8.72
C GLU A 108 5.41 15.33 -7.90
N GLN A 109 5.37 15.80 -6.65
CA GLN A 109 6.53 15.82 -5.75
C GLN A 109 6.75 14.49 -5.02
N ASP A 110 5.72 13.65 -4.85
CA ASP A 110 5.82 12.39 -4.10
C ASP A 110 4.73 11.39 -4.56
N LYS A 111 4.71 11.08 -5.87
CA LYS A 111 3.63 10.29 -6.48
C LYS A 111 3.45 8.93 -5.84
N GLU A 112 4.54 8.29 -5.41
CA GLU A 112 4.50 6.93 -4.86
C GLU A 112 3.68 6.86 -3.56
N PHE A 113 3.57 7.96 -2.82
CA PHE A 113 2.71 8.05 -1.64
C PHE A 113 1.24 7.94 -2.01
N PHE A 114 0.83 8.61 -3.08
CA PHE A 114 -0.56 8.65 -3.55
C PHE A 114 -0.91 7.42 -4.37
N ASP A 115 0.02 6.95 -5.22
CA ASP A 115 -0.12 5.72 -5.98
C ASP A 115 -0.33 4.52 -5.05
N ALA A 116 0.35 4.46 -3.89
CA ALA A 116 0.13 3.40 -2.91
C ALA A 116 -1.32 3.36 -2.39
N ALA A 117 -1.93 4.53 -2.14
CA ALA A 117 -3.32 4.61 -1.71
C ALA A 117 -4.29 4.24 -2.84
N SER A 118 -4.03 4.73 -4.05
CA SER A 118 -4.81 4.37 -5.25
C SER A 118 -4.77 2.86 -5.49
N THR A 119 -3.58 2.24 -5.46
CA THR A 119 -3.42 0.81 -5.70
C THR A 119 -4.15 -0.05 -4.68
N ALA A 120 -4.19 0.35 -3.41
CA ALA A 120 -4.98 -0.34 -2.41
C ALA A 120 -6.49 -0.23 -2.68
N ALA A 121 -6.97 0.91 -3.19
CA ALA A 121 -8.37 1.06 -3.60
C ALA A 121 -8.71 0.19 -4.83
N TYR A 122 -7.83 0.11 -5.82
CA TYR A 122 -8.01 -0.77 -6.99
C TYR A 122 -8.02 -2.24 -6.58
N TYR A 123 -7.09 -2.67 -5.73
CA TYR A 123 -7.09 -4.03 -5.19
C TYR A 123 -8.37 -4.33 -4.42
N LEU A 124 -8.84 -3.39 -3.59
CA LEU A 124 -10.10 -3.54 -2.86
C LEU A 124 -11.27 -3.77 -3.83
N MET A 125 -11.34 -3.01 -4.93
CA MET A 125 -12.38 -3.20 -5.94
C MET A 125 -12.34 -4.58 -6.58
N GLU A 126 -11.15 -5.08 -6.95
CA GLU A 126 -11.00 -6.43 -7.52
C GLU A 126 -11.49 -7.51 -6.56
N VAL A 127 -11.02 -7.51 -5.31
CA VAL A 127 -11.36 -8.56 -4.33
C VAL A 127 -12.78 -8.43 -3.77
N CYS A 128 -13.40 -7.25 -3.81
CA CYS A 128 -14.80 -7.07 -3.45
C CYS A 128 -15.74 -7.39 -4.62
N ASP A 129 -15.35 -7.11 -5.86
CA ASP A 129 -16.16 -7.42 -7.04
C ASP A 129 -16.20 -8.93 -7.32
N ASP A 130 -15.12 -9.66 -7.03
CA ASP A 130 -15.12 -11.13 -7.06
C ASP A 130 -16.11 -11.75 -6.04
N ASN A 131 -16.48 -11.00 -5.00
CA ASN A 131 -17.46 -11.40 -3.99
C ASN A 131 -18.92 -11.01 -4.33
N LYS A 132 -19.18 -10.40 -5.50
CA LYS A 132 -20.55 -10.09 -5.97
C LYS A 132 -21.41 -11.32 -6.27
N GLY A 133 -20.96 -12.53 -5.92
CA GLY A 133 -21.80 -13.72 -5.84
C GLY A 133 -22.75 -13.77 -4.62
N ASN A 134 -22.53 -13.01 -3.53
CA ASN A 134 -23.22 -13.27 -2.26
C ASN A 134 -23.77 -12.07 -1.45
N TYR A 135 -23.81 -10.86 -1.99
CA TYR A 135 -24.38 -9.69 -1.27
C TYR A 135 -25.53 -8.97 -2.01
N CYS A 136 -26.17 -9.64 -2.97
CA CYS A 136 -27.46 -9.21 -3.52
C CYS A 136 -28.45 -10.38 -3.49
N LYS A 137 -28.93 -10.73 -2.30
CA LYS A 137 -30.24 -11.34 -2.06
C LYS A 137 -30.78 -10.84 -0.74
#